data_AF-A0A2G6WKI7-F1
#
_entry.id   AF-A0A2G6WKI7-F1
#
_cell.length_a   1.000
_cell.length_b   1.000
_cell.length_c   1.000
_cell.angle_alpha   90.00
_cell.angle_beta   90.00
_cell.angle_gamma   90.00
#
_symmetry.space_group_name_H-M   'P 1'
#
loop_
_entity.id
_entity.type
_entity.pdbx_description
1 polymer ?
#
loop_
_entity_poly.entity_id
_entity_poly.type
_entity_poly.pdbx_seq_one_letter_code
_entity_poly.pdbx_strand_id
1 'polypeptide(L)'
;MAVFSDLELETPEVLSKGLFPILILTSIADQERMKSYYSKNPEHRFNNLQLTENQILVECYSYHTNIPTDSKFDVIFLNNDVKNFMNVSAALEYVSYNRSFEVDIVPNGYTPLAIINFLEGKPEILNKLRPESEKRDFSKYDYICLTNREVVEKVLNELDK
;
A
#
# COMPACT_ATOMS: atom_id res chain seq x y z
N MET A 1 -7.98 12.83 -18.31
CA MET A 1 -9.43 12.94 -18.05
C MET A 1 -10.07 12.01 -19.06
N ALA A 2 -10.58 10.87 -18.60
CA ALA A 2 -11.12 9.81 -19.45
C ALA A 2 -12.60 9.68 -19.16
N VAL A 3 -13.43 9.55 -20.19
CA VAL A 3 -14.89 9.48 -20.06
C VAL A 3 -15.34 8.08 -20.47
N PHE A 4 -15.81 7.29 -19.51
CA PHE A 4 -16.49 6.01 -19.77
C PHE A 4 -17.99 6.16 -19.48
N SER A 5 -18.80 6.16 -20.54
CA SER A 5 -20.27 6.02 -20.50
C SER A 5 -20.95 6.83 -19.37
N ASP A 6 -21.19 8.11 -19.61
CA ASP A 6 -22.06 9.01 -18.82
C ASP A 6 -21.81 9.09 -17.29
N LEU A 7 -20.70 8.57 -16.78
CA LEU A 7 -20.25 8.71 -15.40
C LEU A 7 -18.79 9.16 -15.37
N GLU A 8 -18.54 10.32 -14.75
CA GLU A 8 -17.20 10.79 -14.40
C GLU A 8 -16.64 9.84 -13.33
N LEU A 9 -15.67 9.01 -13.69
CA LEU A 9 -15.04 8.07 -12.76
C LEU A 9 -13.67 8.60 -12.32
N GLU A 10 -13.43 8.65 -11.02
CA GLU A 10 -12.12 9.04 -10.49
C GLU A 10 -11.08 7.93 -10.80
N THR A 11 -9.78 8.26 -10.85
CA THR A 11 -8.68 7.27 -11.04
C THR A 11 -8.81 6.02 -10.14
N PRO A 12 -9.23 6.12 -8.86
CA PRO A 12 -9.53 4.97 -8.02
C PRO A 12 -10.60 4.04 -8.56
N GLU A 13 -11.59 4.53 -9.31
CA GLU A 13 -12.68 3.72 -9.88
C GLU A 13 -12.25 2.97 -11.16
N VAL A 14 -11.29 3.50 -11.90
CA VAL A 14 -10.64 2.76 -13.00
C VAL A 14 -9.71 1.69 -12.44
N LEU A 15 -8.95 2.03 -11.38
CA LEU A 15 -8.14 1.08 -10.62
C LEU A 15 -9.01 -0.01 -9.95
N SER A 16 -10.23 0.32 -9.52
CA SER A 16 -11.16 -0.60 -8.83
C SER A 16 -11.89 -1.55 -9.79
N LYS A 17 -12.11 -1.17 -11.05
CA LYS A 17 -12.71 -2.10 -12.05
C LYS A 17 -11.73 -3.14 -12.58
N GLY A 18 -10.43 -3.00 -12.31
CA GLY A 18 -9.41 -3.98 -12.66
C GLY A 18 -9.29 -5.11 -11.63
N LEU A 19 -9.26 -6.37 -12.08
CA LEU A 19 -8.91 -7.55 -11.25
C LEU A 19 -7.41 -7.59 -10.89
N PHE A 20 -6.74 -6.45 -10.83
CA PHE A 20 -5.29 -6.37 -10.74
C PHE A 20 -4.83 -6.16 -9.29
N PRO A 21 -3.70 -6.75 -8.89
CA PRO A 21 -3.13 -6.55 -7.55
C PRO A 21 -2.58 -5.13 -7.44
N ILE A 22 -3.31 -4.27 -6.74
CA ILE A 22 -2.86 -2.95 -6.31
C ILE A 22 -2.92 -2.91 -4.80
N LEU A 23 -1.77 -2.72 -4.18
CA LEU A 23 -1.63 -2.52 -2.74
C LEU A 23 -1.65 -1.02 -2.47
N ILE A 24 -2.63 -0.55 -1.70
CA ILE A 24 -2.79 0.86 -1.38
C ILE A 24 -2.28 1.09 0.03
N LEU A 25 -1.25 1.92 0.16
CA LEU A 25 -0.69 2.35 1.43
C LEU A 25 -1.41 3.62 1.89
N THR A 26 -1.89 3.63 3.14
CA THR A 26 -2.71 4.73 3.68
C THR A 26 -1.97 5.60 4.68
N SER A 27 -1.15 4.98 5.51
CA SER A 27 -0.33 5.69 6.50
C SER A 27 0.86 4.88 6.98
N ILE A 28 1.92 5.60 7.39
CA ILE A 28 3.08 5.04 8.07
C ILE A 28 2.70 4.84 9.54
N ALA A 29 2.69 3.59 10.00
CA ALA A 29 2.32 3.24 11.36
C ALA A 29 3.42 3.66 12.35
N ASP A 30 3.00 4.04 13.56
CA ASP A 30 3.93 4.34 14.65
C ASP A 30 4.51 3.03 15.22
N GLN A 31 5.81 2.81 15.02
CA GLN A 31 6.46 1.56 15.40
C GLN A 31 6.46 1.34 16.93
N GLU A 32 6.64 2.39 17.74
CA GLU A 32 6.65 2.26 19.20
C GLU A 32 5.26 1.92 19.72
N ARG A 33 4.25 2.60 19.18
CA ARG A 33 2.84 2.32 19.49
C ARG A 33 2.46 0.90 19.09
N MET A 34 2.87 0.45 17.90
CA MET A 34 2.61 -0.91 17.43
C MET A 34 3.32 -1.95 18.32
N LYS A 35 4.60 -1.74 18.67
CA LYS A 35 5.30 -2.64 19.62
C LYS A 35 4.55 -2.74 20.94
N SER A 36 4.10 -1.63 21.51
CA SER A 36 3.28 -1.63 22.73
C SER A 36 1.95 -2.39 22.55
N TYR A 37 1.27 -2.20 21.42
CA TYR A 37 0.01 -2.89 21.12
C TYR A 37 0.18 -4.41 21.00
N TYR A 38 1.19 -4.87 20.24
CA TYR A 38 1.46 -6.29 19.99
C TYR A 38 2.12 -6.99 21.19
N SER A 39 2.82 -6.27 22.07
CA SER A 39 3.41 -6.83 23.30
C SER A 39 2.39 -7.49 24.23
N LYS A 40 1.11 -7.13 24.10
CA LYS A 40 -0.01 -7.74 24.83
C LYS A 40 -0.27 -9.20 24.43
N ASN A 41 0.33 -9.67 23.33
CA ASN A 41 0.44 -11.06 22.94
C ASN A 41 1.93 -11.38 22.67
N PRO A 42 2.69 -11.85 23.68
CA PRO A 42 4.14 -12.02 23.57
C PRO A 42 4.58 -12.96 22.44
N GLU A 43 3.77 -13.96 22.11
CA GLU A 43 4.07 -14.95 21.06
C GLU A 43 3.91 -14.39 19.64
N HIS A 44 3.33 -13.20 19.48
CA HIS A 44 3.13 -12.57 18.18
C HIS A 44 4.47 -12.29 17.50
N ARG A 45 4.63 -12.71 16.24
CA ARG A 45 5.92 -12.58 15.51
C ARG A 45 6.38 -11.12 15.41
N PHE A 46 5.44 -10.18 15.30
CA PHE A 46 5.71 -8.74 15.34
C PHE A 46 6.67 -8.30 16.46
N ASN A 47 6.58 -8.89 17.64
CA ASN A 47 7.42 -8.51 18.79
C ASN A 47 8.90 -8.77 18.56
N ASN A 48 9.22 -9.70 17.65
CA ASN A 48 10.59 -10.06 17.28
C ASN A 48 11.06 -9.39 15.99
N LEU A 49 10.21 -8.65 15.29
CA LEU A 49 10.56 -7.98 14.04
C LEU A 49 11.40 -6.73 14.32
N GLN A 50 12.58 -6.68 13.72
CA GLN A 50 13.41 -5.49 13.66
C GLN A 50 13.39 -4.98 12.23
N LEU A 51 12.80 -3.80 12.03
CA LEU A 51 12.74 -3.17 10.71
C LEU A 51 14.14 -2.73 10.29
N THR A 52 14.51 -3.06 9.05
CA THR A 52 15.70 -2.55 8.40
C THR A 52 15.46 -1.12 7.90
N GLU A 53 16.54 -0.43 7.51
CA GLU A 53 16.45 0.92 6.95
C GLU A 53 15.61 1.01 5.67
N ASN A 54 15.43 -0.12 4.97
CA ASN A 54 14.67 -0.24 3.72
C ASN A 54 13.22 -0.66 3.92
N GLN A 55 12.84 -1.04 5.14
CA GLN A 55 11.49 -1.46 5.47
C GLN A 55 10.65 -0.32 6.04
N ILE A 56 9.38 -0.28 5.67
CA ILE A 56 8.37 0.57 6.32
C ILE A 56 7.26 -0.29 6.91
N LEU A 57 6.70 0.17 8.02
CA LEU A 57 5.50 -0.37 8.61
C LEU A 57 4.32 0.53 8.25
N VAL A 58 3.28 -0.03 7.63
CA VAL A 58 2.19 0.75 7.05
C VAL A 58 0.84 0.12 7.30
N GLU A 59 -0.17 0.96 7.43
CA GLU A 59 -1.54 0.54 7.17
C GLU A 59 -1.75 0.50 5.66
N CYS A 60 -2.37 -0.57 5.17
CA CYS A 60 -2.61 -0.77 3.75
C CYS A 60 -3.94 -1.47 3.54
N TYR A 61 -4.41 -1.53 2.30
CA TYR A 61 -5.55 -2.37 1.90
C TYR A 61 -5.50 -2.67 0.40
N SER A 62 -6.39 -3.55 -0.05
CA SER A 62 -6.67 -3.76 -1.48
C SER A 62 -8.19 -3.82 -1.69
N TYR A 63 -8.66 -3.32 -2.84
CA TYR A 63 -10.09 -3.19 -3.13
C TYR A 63 -10.75 -4.41 -3.79
N HIS A 64 -9.99 -5.21 -4.55
CA HIS A 64 -10.59 -6.27 -5.39
C HIS A 64 -9.83 -7.59 -5.37
N THR A 65 -8.57 -7.57 -4.94
CA THR A 65 -7.70 -8.73 -4.97
C THR A 65 -7.12 -8.98 -3.60
N ASN A 66 -7.00 -10.25 -3.23
CA ASN A 66 -6.15 -10.63 -2.11
C ASN A 66 -4.70 -10.54 -2.57
N ILE A 67 -3.84 -9.98 -1.73
CA ILE A 67 -2.42 -9.82 -2.04
C ILE A 67 -1.64 -10.68 -1.05
N PRO A 68 -1.08 -11.83 -1.48
CA PRO A 68 -0.28 -12.68 -0.61
C PRO A 68 0.98 -11.98 -0.09
N THR A 69 1.44 -12.36 1.10
CA THR A 69 2.82 -12.11 1.51
C THR A 69 3.79 -12.67 0.45
N ASP A 70 4.98 -12.08 0.38
CA ASP A 70 5.98 -12.25 -0.67
C ASP A 70 5.58 -11.72 -2.07
N SER A 71 4.40 -11.09 -2.19
CA SER A 71 4.05 -10.35 -3.42
C SER A 71 5.06 -9.26 -3.69
N LYS A 72 5.50 -9.18 -4.95
CA LYS A 72 6.46 -8.20 -5.44
C LYS A 72 5.76 -7.13 -6.25
N PHE A 73 6.30 -5.92 -6.19
CA PHE A 73 5.82 -4.75 -6.90
C PHE A 73 7.02 -4.08 -7.57
N ASP A 74 6.86 -3.71 -8.82
CA ASP A 74 7.89 -3.02 -9.60
C ASP A 74 7.54 -1.55 -9.91
N VAL A 75 6.35 -1.10 -9.50
CA VAL A 75 5.90 0.28 -9.70
C VAL A 75 5.25 0.86 -8.45
N ILE A 76 5.55 2.14 -8.18
CA ILE A 76 4.95 2.98 -7.15
C ILE A 76 4.41 4.28 -7.76
N PHE A 77 3.26 4.76 -7.30
CA PHE A 77 2.70 6.04 -7.72
C PHE A 77 1.77 6.65 -6.66
N LEU A 78 1.47 7.94 -6.78
CA LEU A 78 0.46 8.60 -5.95
C LEU A 78 -0.93 8.27 -6.49
N ASN A 79 -1.89 7.98 -5.62
CA ASN A 79 -3.25 7.60 -6.02
C ASN A 79 -3.90 8.62 -6.99
N ASN A 80 -3.61 9.91 -6.81
CA ASN A 80 -4.15 10.98 -7.67
C ASN A 80 -3.26 11.32 -8.87
N ASP A 81 -2.13 10.64 -9.07
CA ASP A 81 -1.16 10.93 -10.13
C ASP A 81 -0.45 9.67 -10.65
N VAL A 82 -1.22 8.80 -11.30
CA VAL A 82 -0.72 7.54 -11.89
C VAL A 82 0.22 7.76 -13.08
N LYS A 83 0.13 8.91 -13.77
CA LYS A 83 0.98 9.20 -14.94
C LYS A 83 2.45 9.44 -14.54
N ASN A 84 2.69 9.90 -13.31
CA ASN A 84 4.02 10.13 -12.75
C ASN A 84 4.48 8.96 -11.85
N PHE A 85 4.34 7.73 -12.35
CA PHE A 85 4.81 6.54 -11.64
C PHE A 85 6.34 6.42 -11.65
N MET A 86 6.88 5.71 -10.66
CA MET A 86 8.31 5.39 -10.55
C MET A 86 8.49 3.87 -10.55
N ASN A 87 9.59 3.40 -11.15
CA ASN A 87 9.99 2.00 -10.97
C ASN A 87 10.59 1.84 -9.58
N VAL A 88 10.28 0.73 -8.93
CA VAL A 88 10.82 0.32 -7.63
C VAL A 88 11.10 -1.18 -7.63
N SER A 89 11.76 -1.66 -6.60
CA SER A 89 11.78 -3.09 -6.28
C SER A 89 11.28 -3.25 -4.85
N ALA A 90 9.99 -3.58 -4.70
CA ALA A 90 9.34 -3.67 -3.41
C ALA A 90 8.70 -5.05 -3.18
N ALA A 91 8.67 -5.50 -1.94
CA ALA A 91 8.04 -6.75 -1.54
C ALA A 91 7.21 -6.58 -0.27
N LEU A 92 6.06 -7.25 -0.23
CA LEU A 92 5.24 -7.39 0.97
C LEU A 92 5.79 -8.53 1.84
N GLU A 93 6.39 -8.25 2.98
CA GLU A 93 7.08 -9.28 3.78
C GLU A 93 6.28 -9.76 4.99
N TYR A 94 5.28 -8.98 5.41
CA TYR A 94 4.51 -9.27 6.61
C TYR A 94 3.16 -8.61 6.55
N VAL A 95 2.13 -9.31 7.05
CA VAL A 95 0.78 -8.77 7.22
C VAL A 95 0.22 -9.24 8.56
N SER A 96 -0.43 -8.33 9.27
CA SER A 96 -1.14 -8.63 10.50
C SER A 96 -2.36 -7.75 10.62
N TYR A 97 -3.51 -8.38 10.90
CA TYR A 97 -4.76 -7.65 11.05
C TYR A 97 -4.86 -7.01 12.44
N ASN A 98 -4.43 -7.74 13.47
CA ASN A 98 -4.36 -7.26 14.84
C ASN A 98 -3.44 -8.17 15.66
N ARG A 99 -3.27 -7.86 16.94
CA ARG A 99 -2.42 -8.61 17.90
C ARG A 99 -2.80 -10.07 18.13
N SER A 100 -3.91 -10.53 17.57
CA SER A 100 -4.41 -11.90 17.70
C SER A 100 -4.38 -12.66 16.38
N PHE A 101 -4.23 -11.97 15.25
CA PHE A 101 -4.38 -12.55 13.92
C PHE A 101 -3.32 -12.00 12.96
N GLU A 102 -2.27 -12.77 12.80
CA GLU A 102 -1.35 -12.69 11.67
C GLU A 102 -1.94 -13.41 10.46
N VAL A 103 -1.69 -12.89 9.26
CA VAL A 103 -2.27 -13.43 8.03
C VAL A 103 -1.21 -13.43 6.93
N ASP A 104 -1.28 -14.42 6.03
CA ASP A 104 -0.38 -14.54 4.88
C ASP A 104 -0.90 -13.79 3.64
N ILE A 105 -1.96 -12.99 3.80
CA ILE A 105 -2.57 -12.20 2.73
C ILE A 105 -3.05 -10.86 3.27
N VAL A 106 -2.97 -9.80 2.46
CA VAL A 106 -3.85 -8.63 2.59
C VAL A 106 -5.19 -9.02 1.98
N PRO A 107 -6.25 -9.20 2.77
CA PRO A 107 -7.55 -9.56 2.22
C PRO A 107 -8.22 -8.34 1.60
N ASN A 108 -8.96 -8.56 0.51
CA ASN A 108 -9.78 -7.54 -0.11
C ASN A 108 -10.75 -6.91 0.93
N GLY A 109 -10.75 -5.58 1.01
CA GLY A 109 -11.71 -4.80 1.79
C GLY A 109 -11.35 -4.63 3.26
N TYR A 110 -10.17 -5.13 3.66
CA TYR A 110 -9.66 -5.00 5.02
C TYR A 110 -8.40 -4.15 5.05
N THR A 111 -8.19 -3.47 6.18
CA THR A 111 -7.02 -2.63 6.41
C THR A 111 -6.05 -3.27 7.41
N PRO A 112 -5.17 -4.19 7.00
CA PRO A 112 -4.15 -4.72 7.89
C PRO A 112 -2.95 -3.76 8.05
N LEU A 113 -2.15 -4.07 9.06
CA LEU A 113 -0.79 -3.58 9.19
C LEU A 113 0.14 -4.46 8.35
N ALA A 114 1.05 -3.86 7.59
CA ALA A 114 1.98 -4.58 6.72
C ALA A 114 3.40 -4.03 6.81
N ILE A 115 4.39 -4.88 6.51
CA ILE A 115 5.77 -4.46 6.27
C ILE A 115 6.06 -4.54 4.77
N ILE A 116 6.50 -3.43 4.22
CA ILE A 116 6.98 -3.34 2.83
C ILE A 116 8.48 -3.15 2.86
N ASN A 117 9.21 -4.00 2.16
CA ASN A 117 10.66 -3.88 1.97
C ASN A 117 10.97 -3.32 0.58
N PHE A 118 11.71 -2.22 0.52
CA PHE A 118 12.20 -1.64 -0.72
C PHE A 118 13.65 -2.06 -0.95
N LEU A 119 13.88 -3.05 -1.81
CA LEU A 119 15.17 -3.72 -1.99
C LEU A 119 16.29 -2.77 -2.43
N GLU A 120 15.95 -1.69 -3.13
CA GLU A 120 16.88 -0.67 -3.64
C GLU A 120 16.89 0.62 -2.80
N GLY A 121 16.25 0.61 -1.63
CA GLY A 121 16.10 1.77 -0.76
C GLY A 121 14.72 2.42 -0.85
N LYS A 122 14.37 3.16 0.22
CA LYS A 122 13.07 3.84 0.34
C LYS A 122 12.95 4.98 -0.68
N PRO A 123 11.92 4.98 -1.55
CA PRO A 123 11.72 6.05 -2.50
C PRO A 123 11.20 7.32 -1.80
N GLU A 124 11.63 8.50 -2.26
CA GLU A 124 11.23 9.79 -1.67
C GLU A 124 9.71 10.06 -1.70
N ILE A 125 9.00 9.42 -2.64
CA ILE A 125 7.53 9.48 -2.74
C ILE A 125 6.84 9.08 -1.42
N LEU A 126 7.48 8.25 -0.58
CA LEU A 126 6.97 7.88 0.74
C LEU A 126 6.77 9.06 1.69
N ASN A 127 7.44 10.20 1.46
CA ASN A 127 7.21 11.43 2.22
C ASN A 127 5.79 12.01 2.02
N LYS A 128 5.07 11.56 0.99
CA LYS A 128 3.66 11.89 0.76
C LYS A 128 2.70 10.99 1.52
N LEU A 129 3.20 9.91 2.13
CA LEU A 129 2.38 9.04 2.96
C LEU A 129 2.22 9.66 4.35
N ARG A 130 0.99 9.69 4.84
CA ARG A 130 0.65 10.27 6.14
C ARG A 130 1.31 9.50 7.29
N PRO A 131 2.05 10.14 8.21
CA PRO A 131 2.40 9.52 9.49
C PRO A 131 1.15 9.32 10.35
N GLU A 132 1.03 8.19 11.03
CA GLU A 132 -0.16 7.86 11.82
C GLU A 132 -0.48 8.86 12.93
N SER A 133 0.56 9.50 13.49
CA SER A 133 0.48 10.56 14.50
C SER A 133 -0.16 11.87 13.99
N GLU A 134 -0.25 12.05 12.67
CA GLU A 134 -0.81 13.24 12.04
C GLU A 134 -2.26 13.02 11.57
N LYS A 135 -3.05 14.09 11.64
CA LYS A 135 -4.41 14.11 11.09
C LYS A 135 -4.36 14.04 9.56
N ARG A 136 -5.42 13.47 8.95
CA ARG A 136 -5.54 13.41 7.49
C ARG A 136 -5.71 14.82 6.93
N ASP A 137 -4.80 15.17 6.02
CA ASP A 137 -4.82 16.40 5.23
C ASP A 137 -4.50 16.03 3.78
N PHE A 138 -5.51 16.06 2.91
CA PHE A 138 -5.38 15.69 1.50
C PHE A 138 -4.63 16.74 0.67
N SER A 139 -4.34 17.92 1.22
CA SER A 139 -3.47 18.90 0.58
C SER A 139 -1.98 18.59 0.79
N LYS A 140 -1.65 17.86 1.87
CA LYS A 140 -0.28 17.50 2.26
C LYS A 140 0.06 16.05 1.90
N TYR A 141 -0.90 15.15 2.09
CA TYR A 141 -0.72 13.70 2.01
C TYR A 141 -1.60 13.07 0.95
N ASP A 142 -1.10 11.98 0.37
CA ASP A 142 -1.86 11.13 -0.55
C ASP A 142 -1.82 9.68 -0.07
N TYR A 143 -2.60 8.82 -0.73
CA TYR A 143 -2.35 7.40 -0.75
C TYR A 143 -1.29 7.07 -1.78
N ILE A 144 -0.56 6.01 -1.51
CA ILE A 144 0.50 5.52 -2.39
C ILE A 144 0.09 4.13 -2.86
N CYS A 145 0.18 3.90 -4.15
CA CYS A 145 -0.17 2.63 -4.78
C CYS A 145 1.11 1.89 -5.16
N LEU A 146 1.17 0.60 -4.81
CA LEU A 146 2.18 -0.35 -5.26
C LEU A 146 1.52 -1.38 -6.16
N THR A 147 2.11 -1.63 -7.32
CA THR A 147 1.61 -2.62 -8.29
C THR A 147 2.71 -3.05 -9.26
N ASN A 148 2.33 -3.74 -10.33
CA ASN A 148 3.20 -4.12 -11.42
C ASN A 148 3.04 -3.21 -12.63
N ARG A 149 4.09 -3.05 -13.42
CA ARG A 149 4.13 -2.20 -14.61
C ARG A 149 3.03 -2.53 -15.62
N GLU A 150 2.76 -3.82 -15.83
CA GLU A 150 1.68 -4.29 -16.70
C GLU A 150 0.31 -3.70 -16.28
N VAL A 151 0.08 -3.57 -14.97
CA VAL A 151 -1.16 -3.00 -14.42
C VAL A 151 -1.24 -1.51 -14.73
N VAL A 152 -0.14 -0.77 -14.50
CA VAL A 152 -0.09 0.66 -14.81
C VAL A 152 -0.26 0.93 -16.29
N GLU A 153 0.38 0.15 -17.17
CA GLU A 153 0.22 0.29 -18.62
C GLU A 153 -1.24 0.07 -19.04
N LYS A 154 -1.95 -0.89 -18.46
CA LYS A 154 -3.39 -1.09 -18.71
C LYS A 154 -4.21 0.11 -18.22
N VAL A 155 -3.93 0.62 -17.02
CA VAL A 155 -4.63 1.79 -16.46
C VAL A 155 -4.44 3.01 -17.36
N LEU A 156 -3.21 3.28 -17.79
CA LEU A 156 -2.90 4.40 -18.68
C LEU A 156 -3.61 4.27 -20.04
N ASN A 157 -3.61 3.07 -20.62
CA ASN A 157 -4.32 2.80 -21.87
C ASN A 157 -5.84 3.01 -21.76
N GLU A 158 -6.45 2.71 -20.61
CA GLU A 158 -7.86 3.03 -20.38
C GLU A 158 -8.07 4.53 -20.15
N LEU A 159 -7.14 5.23 -19.48
CA LEU A 159 -7.24 6.68 -19.24
C LEU A 159 -7.07 7.57 -20.48
N ASP A 160 -6.50 7.04 -21.56
CA ASP A 160 -6.32 7.75 -22.82
C ASP A 160 -7.43 7.47 -23.86
N LYS A 161 -8.41 6.61 -23.52
CA LYS A 161 -9.66 6.43 -24.28
C LYS A 161 -10.72 7.47 -23.90
#